data_AF-A0A086J6F0-F1
#
_entry.id   AF-A0A086J6F0-F1
#
_cell.length_a   1.000
_cell.length_b   1.000
_cell.length_c   1.000
_cell.angle_alpha   90.00
_cell.angle_beta   90.00
_cell.angle_gamma   90.00
#
_symmetry.space_group_name_H-M   'P 1'
#
loop_
_entity.id
_entity.type
_entity.pdbx_description
1 polymer ?
#
loop_
_entity_poly.entity_id
_entity_poly.type
_entity_poly.pdbx_seq_one_letter_code
_entity_poly.pdbx_strand_id
1 'polypeptide(L)'
;RGYPHLSRVSAHSSPLVLALSFSRLRLFQVPLALNRPQELAVYSVSDAVATFFLYEKYIHNFILALCTIIPMTPEYVLRQGSGTLCEQLLMAEAAGRNVLFPNKHQHRYLQYWRDEKSKKMHLVLEDSYVGGRVESLKCG
;
A
#
# COMPACT_ATOMS: atom_id res chain seq x y z
N ARG A 1 -3.83 -38.74 -1.73
CA ARG A 1 -5.02 -37.93 -2.08
C ARG A 1 -4.57 -36.48 -2.03
N GLY A 2 -4.32 -35.91 -3.21
CA GLY A 2 -3.51 -34.71 -3.39
C GLY A 2 -4.24 -33.42 -3.04
N TYR A 3 -3.53 -32.52 -2.36
CA TYR A 3 -3.88 -31.12 -2.27
C TYR A 3 -3.59 -30.48 -3.64
N PRO A 4 -4.52 -29.71 -4.24
CA PRO A 4 -4.21 -28.97 -5.44
C PRO A 4 -3.20 -27.86 -5.10
N HIS A 5 -2.11 -27.84 -5.85
CA HIS A 5 -1.04 -26.85 -5.77
C HIS A 5 -1.60 -25.42 -5.78
N LEU A 6 -1.33 -24.66 -4.73
CA LEU A 6 -1.41 -23.19 -4.76
C LEU A 6 -0.36 -22.68 -5.73
N SER A 7 -0.76 -22.43 -6.98
CA SER A 7 0.07 -21.68 -7.92
C SER A 7 0.21 -20.24 -7.42
N ARG A 8 1.48 -19.77 -7.38
CA ARG A 8 1.85 -18.39 -7.07
C ARG A 8 1.00 -17.41 -7.89
N VAL A 9 0.18 -16.62 -7.21
CA VAL A 9 -0.51 -15.47 -7.83
C VAL A 9 0.53 -14.37 -8.01
N SER A 10 0.92 -14.14 -9.27
CA SER A 10 1.73 -13.00 -9.68
C SER A 10 1.00 -11.68 -9.38
N ALA A 11 1.74 -10.68 -8.91
CA ALA A 11 1.27 -9.41 -8.35
C ALA A 11 0.69 -8.41 -9.38
N HIS A 12 0.11 -8.89 -10.48
CA HIS A 12 -0.67 -8.08 -11.42
C HIS A 12 -2.08 -8.66 -11.52
N SER A 13 -2.92 -8.39 -10.52
CA SER A 13 -4.35 -8.76 -10.56
C SER A 13 -5.20 -7.54 -10.90
N SER A 14 -5.75 -7.56 -12.11
CA SER A 14 -6.79 -6.63 -12.58
C SER A 14 -8.04 -6.72 -11.67
N PRO A 15 -8.87 -5.66 -11.58
CA PRO A 15 -10.02 -5.60 -10.67
C PRO A 15 -11.04 -6.74 -10.87
N LEU A 16 -11.08 -7.34 -12.07
CA LEU A 16 -11.90 -8.51 -12.38
C LEU A 16 -11.43 -9.80 -11.69
N VAL A 17 -10.11 -9.98 -11.47
CA VAL A 17 -9.56 -11.16 -10.77
C VAL A 17 -9.90 -11.10 -9.27
N LEU A 18 -9.90 -9.90 -8.70
CA LEU A 18 -10.34 -9.66 -7.33
C LEU A 18 -11.84 -9.91 -7.16
N ALA A 19 -12.65 -9.46 -8.11
CA ALA A 19 -14.10 -9.70 -8.13
C ALA A 19 -14.43 -11.20 -8.29
N LEU A 20 -13.69 -11.93 -9.13
CA LEU A 20 -13.83 -13.38 -9.30
C LEU A 20 -13.39 -14.17 -8.06
N SER A 21 -12.35 -13.71 -7.34
CA SER A 21 -11.92 -14.31 -6.07
C SER A 21 -12.97 -14.11 -4.96
N PHE A 22 -13.60 -12.93 -4.89
CA PHE A 22 -14.70 -12.67 -3.95
C PHE A 22 -15.97 -13.47 -4.26
N SER A 23 -16.26 -13.68 -5.54
CA SER A 23 -17.37 -14.52 -6.00
C SER A 23 -17.16 -15.99 -5.61
N ARG A 24 -15.91 -16.48 -5.66
CA ARG A 24 -15.52 -17.83 -5.21
C ARG A 24 -15.62 -18.03 -3.69
N LEU A 25 -15.32 -17.02 -2.88
CA LEU A 25 -15.43 -17.09 -1.42
C LEU A 25 -16.88 -17.24 -0.94
N ARG A 26 -17.82 -16.48 -1.51
CA ARG A 26 -19.26 -16.66 -1.22
C ARG A 26 -19.77 -18.05 -1.63
N LEU A 27 -19.25 -18.59 -2.73
CA LEU A 27 -19.62 -19.91 -3.23
C LEU A 27 -19.23 -21.06 -2.28
N PHE A 28 -18.25 -20.88 -1.40
CA PHE A 28 -17.79 -21.93 -0.48
C PHE A 28 -18.31 -21.77 0.95
N GLN A 29 -18.44 -20.54 1.47
CA GLN A 29 -18.93 -20.32 2.84
C GLN A 29 -20.41 -20.67 3.01
N VAL A 30 -21.26 -20.38 2.02
CA VAL A 30 -22.70 -20.67 2.08
C VAL A 30 -23.00 -22.17 2.18
N PRO A 31 -22.41 -23.06 1.34
CA PRO A 31 -22.60 -24.50 1.52
C PRO A 31 -21.91 -25.04 2.78
N LEU A 32 -20.82 -24.42 3.26
CA LEU A 32 -20.19 -24.82 4.52
C LEU A 32 -21.09 -24.50 5.73
N ALA A 33 -21.80 -23.37 5.71
CA ALA A 33 -22.77 -23.01 6.74
C ALA A 33 -23.92 -24.03 6.86
N LEU A 34 -24.42 -24.54 5.73
CA LEU A 34 -25.51 -25.51 5.70
C LEU A 34 -25.06 -26.91 6.10
N ASN A 35 -23.91 -27.37 5.61
CA ASN A 35 -23.48 -28.76 5.76
C ASN A 35 -22.59 -28.99 6.99
N ARG A 36 -21.79 -28.00 7.42
CA ARG A 36 -20.82 -28.10 8.53
C ARG A 36 -20.70 -26.78 9.32
N PRO A 37 -21.76 -26.37 10.04
CA PRO A 37 -21.77 -25.09 10.76
C PRO A 37 -20.68 -24.99 11.83
N GLN A 38 -20.32 -26.10 12.47
CA GLN A 38 -19.28 -26.12 13.50
C GLN A 38 -17.90 -25.78 12.94
N GLU A 39 -17.54 -26.28 11.75
CA GLU A 39 -16.27 -25.96 11.10
C GLU A 39 -16.21 -24.48 10.70
N LEU A 40 -17.32 -23.95 10.18
CA LEU A 40 -17.44 -22.52 9.86
C LEU A 40 -17.32 -21.64 11.11
N ALA A 41 -17.92 -22.06 12.22
CA ALA A 41 -17.83 -21.34 13.50
C ALA A 41 -16.38 -21.31 14.02
N VAL A 42 -15.66 -22.44 13.97
CA VAL A 42 -14.23 -22.49 14.35
C VAL A 42 -13.39 -21.57 13.45
N TYR A 43 -13.62 -21.59 12.14
CA TYR A 43 -12.93 -20.69 11.21
C TYR A 43 -13.21 -19.20 11.52
N SER A 44 -14.48 -18.86 11.77
CA SER A 44 -14.88 -17.49 12.12
C SER A 44 -14.21 -16.99 13.41
N VAL A 45 -14.20 -17.83 14.46
CA VAL A 45 -13.52 -17.49 15.72
C VAL A 45 -12.00 -17.40 15.52
N SER A 46 -11.42 -18.27 14.69
CA SER A 46 -10.00 -18.22 14.36
C SER A 46 -9.61 -16.88 13.71
N ASP A 47 -10.40 -16.38 12.75
CA ASP A 47 -10.14 -15.08 12.11
C ASP A 47 -10.28 -13.93 13.12
N ALA A 48 -11.27 -13.97 14.02
CA ALA A 48 -11.42 -12.97 15.08
C ALA A 48 -10.23 -12.95 16.05
N VAL A 49 -9.76 -14.12 16.46
CA VAL A 49 -8.58 -14.26 17.36
C VAL A 49 -7.31 -13.81 16.65
N ALA A 50 -7.11 -14.19 15.38
CA ALA A 50 -5.96 -13.77 14.60
C ALA A 50 -5.90 -12.26 14.40
N THR A 51 -7.04 -11.64 14.05
CA THR A 51 -7.13 -10.18 13.87
C THR A 51 -6.90 -9.42 15.16
N PHE A 52 -7.44 -9.87 16.28
CA PHE A 52 -7.20 -9.28 17.59
C PHE A 52 -5.71 -9.31 17.97
N PHE A 53 -5.07 -10.47 17.89
CA PHE A 53 -3.65 -10.59 18.25
C PHE A 53 -2.71 -9.88 17.28
N LEU A 54 -3.05 -9.83 15.99
CA LEU A 54 -2.28 -9.05 15.01
C LEU A 54 -2.35 -7.56 15.36
N TYR A 55 -3.54 -7.05 15.69
CA TYR A 55 -3.72 -5.67 16.11
C TYR A 55 -2.96 -5.35 17.39
N GLU A 56 -3.12 -6.17 18.43
CA GLU A 56 -2.51 -5.94 19.75
C GLU A 56 -0.98 -5.96 19.68
N LYS A 57 -0.39 -6.96 18.99
CA LYS A 57 1.07 -7.14 18.97
C LYS A 57 1.79 -6.15 18.06
N TYR A 58 1.23 -5.82 16.90
CA TYR A 58 1.96 -5.08 15.87
C TYR A 58 1.43 -3.66 15.65
N ILE A 59 0.11 -3.46 15.73
CA ILE A 59 -0.52 -2.22 15.26
C ILE A 59 -0.74 -1.24 16.42
N HIS A 60 -1.19 -1.73 17.58
CA HIS A 60 -1.62 -0.88 18.69
C HIS A 60 -0.50 0.06 19.18
N ASN A 61 0.62 -0.52 19.63
CA ASN A 61 1.75 0.27 20.13
C ASN A 61 2.40 1.12 19.03
N PHE A 62 2.40 0.64 17.78
CA PHE A 62 2.96 1.37 16.65
C PHE A 62 2.18 2.66 16.34
N ILE A 63 0.85 2.58 16.26
CA ILE A 63 0.02 3.77 16.01
C ILE A 63 0.15 4.77 17.16
N LEU A 64 0.09 4.29 18.41
CA LEU A 64 0.22 5.17 19.57
C LEU A 64 1.57 5.87 19.61
N ALA A 65 2.67 5.15 19.34
CA ALA A 65 4.00 5.75 19.24
C ALA A 65 4.06 6.82 18.14
N LEU A 66 3.49 6.56 16.95
CA LEU A 66 3.46 7.55 15.87
C LEU A 66 2.64 8.79 16.23
N CYS A 67 1.51 8.63 16.93
CA CYS A 67 0.67 9.76 17.36
C CYS A 67 1.35 10.66 18.39
N THR A 68 2.44 10.20 19.06
CA THR A 68 3.21 11.07 19.95
C THR A 68 4.06 12.10 19.21
N ILE A 69 4.45 11.81 17.96
CA ILE A 69 5.34 12.65 17.15
C ILE A 69 4.55 13.39 16.08
N ILE A 70 3.59 12.70 15.44
CA ILE A 70 2.78 13.25 14.35
C ILE A 70 1.53 13.90 14.95
N PRO A 71 1.26 15.19 14.69
CA PRO A 71 0.10 15.89 15.22
C PRO A 71 -1.19 15.53 14.45
N MET A 72 -1.59 14.26 14.50
CA MET A 72 -2.82 13.75 13.86
C MET A 72 -3.54 12.73 14.74
N THR A 73 -4.82 12.48 14.43
CA THR A 73 -5.57 11.42 15.12
C THR A 73 -5.10 10.02 14.68
N PRO A 74 -5.20 9.01 15.58
CA PRO A 74 -4.81 7.63 15.29
C PRO A 74 -5.43 7.04 14.02
N GLU A 75 -6.69 7.40 13.73
CA GLU A 75 -7.37 6.96 12.51
C GLU A 75 -6.70 7.49 11.24
N TYR A 76 -6.30 8.77 11.24
CA TYR A 76 -5.57 9.34 10.10
C TYR A 76 -4.18 8.75 9.96
N VAL A 77 -3.47 8.47 11.06
CA VAL A 77 -2.15 7.84 11.02
C VAL A 77 -2.21 6.44 10.39
N LEU A 78 -3.29 5.67 10.65
CA LEU A 78 -3.45 4.33 10.10
C LEU A 78 -3.84 4.32 8.60
N ARG A 79 -4.62 5.32 8.16
CA ARG A 79 -5.20 5.35 6.81
C ARG A 79 -4.36 6.13 5.80
N GLN A 80 -3.58 7.09 6.25
CA GLN A 80 -2.82 7.98 5.36
C GLN A 80 -1.53 7.32 4.89
N GLY A 81 -1.11 7.68 3.66
CA GLY A 81 0.18 7.25 3.13
C GLY A 81 1.35 7.88 3.90
N SER A 82 2.49 7.18 3.94
CA SER A 82 3.71 7.65 4.62
C SER A 82 4.22 9.00 4.11
N GLY A 83 3.98 9.32 2.83
CA GLY A 83 4.30 10.64 2.26
C GLY A 83 3.54 11.78 2.96
N THR A 84 2.24 11.60 3.19
CA THR A 84 1.41 12.58 3.92
C THR A 84 1.84 12.68 5.39
N LEU A 85 2.20 11.56 6.01
CA LEU A 85 2.74 11.57 7.39
C LEU A 85 4.03 12.38 7.48
N CYS A 86 4.93 12.22 6.51
CA CYS A 86 6.17 13.00 6.42
C CYS A 86 5.88 14.50 6.18
N GLU A 87 4.90 14.82 5.33
CA GLU A 87 4.45 16.21 5.11
C GLU A 87 4.03 16.87 6.43
N GLN A 88 3.24 16.18 7.26
CA GLN A 88 2.79 16.70 8.55
C GLN A 88 3.94 16.93 9.54
N LEU A 89 4.91 16.00 9.58
CA LEU A 89 6.12 16.17 10.40
C LEU A 89 6.93 17.39 9.98
N LEU A 90 7.15 17.57 8.68
CA LEU A 90 7.87 18.73 8.14
C LEU A 90 7.12 20.04 8.40
N MET A 91 5.79 20.03 8.31
CA MET A 91 4.97 21.20 8.64
C MET A 91 5.04 21.57 10.11
N ALA A 92 5.08 20.58 11.02
CA ALA A 92 5.24 20.83 12.46
C ALA A 92 6.61 21.48 12.77
N GLU A 93 7.69 20.95 12.20
CA GLU A 93 9.05 21.49 12.39
C GLU A 93 9.24 22.88 11.76
N ALA A 94 8.60 23.14 10.62
CA ALA A 94 8.61 24.44 9.96
C ALA A 94 7.80 25.49 10.73
N ALA A 95 6.64 25.12 11.28
CA ALA A 95 5.85 25.98 12.16
C ALA A 95 6.66 26.41 13.40
N GLY A 96 7.37 25.46 14.03
CA GLY A 96 8.21 25.73 15.20
C GLY A 96 9.41 26.66 14.91
N ARG A 97 9.84 26.76 13.65
CA ARG A 97 10.93 27.65 13.19
C ARG A 97 10.44 28.88 12.42
N ASN A 98 9.13 29.16 12.41
CA ASN A 98 8.52 30.25 11.63
C ASN A 98 8.92 30.26 10.14
N VAL A 99 9.04 29.09 9.53
CA VAL A 99 9.29 28.94 8.10
C VAL A 99 7.95 28.88 7.35
N LEU A 100 7.79 29.73 6.34
CA LEU A 100 6.58 29.75 5.51
C LEU A 100 6.44 28.45 4.71
N PHE A 101 5.23 27.88 4.69
CA PHE A 101 4.93 26.69 3.91
C PHE A 101 4.86 26.99 2.42
N PRO A 102 5.60 26.26 1.56
CA PRO A 102 5.42 26.37 0.13
C PRO A 102 4.06 25.78 -0.28
N ASN A 103 3.51 26.28 -1.39
CA ASN A 103 2.32 25.70 -2.00
C ASN A 103 2.61 24.29 -2.53
N LYS A 104 1.56 23.45 -2.62
CA LYS A 104 1.69 22.11 -3.19
C LYS A 104 2.24 22.17 -4.60
N HIS A 105 3.16 21.26 -4.90
CA HIS A 105 3.77 21.17 -6.22
C HIS A 105 2.70 20.85 -7.28
N GLN A 106 2.67 21.64 -8.35
CA GLN A 106 1.80 21.43 -9.50
C GLN A 106 2.64 20.90 -10.65
N HIS A 107 2.25 19.75 -11.21
CA HIS A 107 2.97 19.14 -12.31
C HIS A 107 2.85 19.99 -13.58
N ARG A 108 3.97 20.27 -14.24
CA ARG A 108 3.96 20.96 -15.54
C ARG A 108 3.55 19.97 -16.63
N TYR A 109 2.46 20.24 -17.33
CA TYR A 109 1.87 19.30 -18.31
C TYR A 109 2.70 19.09 -19.57
N LEU A 110 3.43 20.12 -20.02
CA LEU A 110 4.24 20.05 -21.24
C LEU A 110 5.65 20.52 -20.93
N GLN A 111 6.60 19.60 -21.12
CA GLN A 111 8.02 19.87 -21.01
C GLN A 111 8.70 19.40 -22.29
N TYR A 112 9.65 20.20 -22.80
CA TYR A 112 10.38 19.89 -24.01
C TYR A 112 11.86 19.84 -23.69
N TRP A 113 12.52 18.79 -24.16
CA TRP A 113 13.97 18.66 -24.11
C TRP A 113 14.56 18.98 -25.49
N ARG A 114 15.64 19.78 -25.51
CA ARG A 114 16.36 20.14 -26.73
C ARG A 114 17.55 19.20 -26.89
N ASP A 115 17.59 18.50 -28.02
CA ASP A 115 18.77 17.73 -28.40
C ASP A 115 19.89 18.68 -28.86
N GLU A 116 21.06 18.59 -28.21
CA GLU A 116 22.23 19.41 -28.56
C GLU A 116 22.74 19.14 -29.98
N LYS A 117 22.61 17.90 -30.47
CA LYS A 117 23.18 17.50 -31.76
C LYS A 117 22.26 17.82 -32.93
N SER A 118 20.98 17.44 -32.83
CA SER A 118 20.01 17.65 -33.91
C SER A 118 19.29 19.00 -33.84
N LYS A 119 19.45 19.76 -32.73
CA LYS A 119 18.71 20.99 -32.41
C LYS A 119 17.18 20.84 -32.42
N LYS A 120 16.65 19.60 -32.43
CA LYS A 120 15.21 19.31 -32.41
C LYS A 120 14.66 19.32 -30.99
N MET A 121 13.39 19.67 -30.86
CA MET A 121 12.65 19.62 -29.59
C MET A 121 11.91 18.29 -29.50
N HIS A 122 12.15 17.55 -28.41
CA HIS A 122 11.46 16.32 -28.08
C HIS A 122 10.52 16.58 -26.91
N LEU A 123 9.29 16.07 -27.00
CA LEU A 123 8.33 16.12 -25.90
C LEU A 123 8.78 15.14 -24.81
N VAL A 124 8.89 15.61 -23.58
CA VAL A 124 9.15 14.78 -22.41
C VAL A 124 7.81 14.30 -21.87
N LEU A 125 7.57 12.99 -21.95
CA LEU A 125 6.36 12.36 -21.41
C LEU A 125 6.48 12.09 -19.91
N GLU A 126 7.65 11.61 -19.48
CA GLU A 126 7.94 11.29 -18.08
C GLU A 126 9.37 11.75 -17.78
N ASP A 127 9.51 12.59 -16.76
CA ASP A 127 10.81 13.10 -16.29
C ASP A 127 11.17 12.41 -14.99
N SER A 128 12.17 11.53 -15.04
CA SER A 128 12.60 10.73 -13.90
C SER A 128 14.12 10.59 -13.88
N TYR A 129 14.65 10.21 -12.72
CA TYR A 129 16.08 10.02 -12.52
C TYR A 129 16.45 8.54 -12.49
N VAL A 130 17.72 8.21 -12.76
CA VAL A 130 18.22 6.85 -12.64
C VAL A 130 18.16 6.42 -11.17
N GLY A 131 17.30 5.46 -10.87
CA GLY A 131 17.11 4.93 -9.52
C GLY A 131 18.22 3.99 -9.06
N GLY A 132 17.87 3.08 -8.15
CA GLY A 132 18.81 2.09 -7.63
C GLY A 132 19.30 1.11 -8.70
N ARG A 133 20.61 0.87 -8.73
CA ARG A 133 21.22 -0.16 -9.58
C ARG A 133 20.98 -1.54 -8.97
N VAL A 134 20.37 -2.44 -9.74
CA VAL A 134 20.10 -3.83 -9.31
C VAL A 134 20.79 -4.78 -10.29
N GLU A 135 21.57 -5.72 -9.76
CA GLU A 135 22.25 -6.74 -10.56
C GLU A 135 21.95 -8.13 -10.00
N SER A 136 21.64 -9.08 -10.90
CA SER A 136 21.50 -10.49 -10.58
C SER A 136 22.62 -11.25 -11.26
N LEU A 137 23.68 -11.55 -10.50
CA LEU A 137 24.92 -12.10 -11.05
C LEU A 137 24.82 -13.58 -11.42
N LYS A 138 24.02 -14.35 -10.68
CA LYS A 138 23.68 -15.76 -10.97
C LYS A 138 22.28 -16.08 -10.45
N CYS A 139 21.56 -16.91 -11.19
CA CYS A 139 20.31 -17.53 -10.78
C CYS A 139 20.46 -19.05 -10.84
N GLY A 140 19.76 -19.75 -9.94
CA GLY A 140 19.67 -21.20 -9.84
C GLY A 140 18.30 -21.58 -9.28
#